data_AF-W4KFY4-F1
#
_entry.id   AF-W4KFY4-F1
#
_cell.length_a   1.000
_cell.length_b   1.000
_cell.length_c   1.000
_cell.angle_alpha   90.00
_cell.angle_beta   90.00
_cell.angle_gamma   90.00
#
_symmetry.space_group_name_H-M   'P 1'
#
loop_
_entity.id
_entity.type
_entity.pdbx_description
1 polymer ?
#
loop_
_entity_poly.entity_id
_entity_poly.type
_entity_poly.pdbx_seq_one_letter_code
_entity_poly.pdbx_strand_id
1 'polypeptide(L)'
;MVASDTIVLPLELLEEIFDITASLSTQPCLILCLVSSWVHRRVIPYLMSQIVLASFTATDSFYNQLFYTRRRVGNLVDPVLHIRDLWLPDDCPLLSNIFLACRNLRCAAIDIQTLEGMDAEKPGDR
;
A
#
# COMPACT_ATOMS: atom_id res chain seq x y z
N MET A 1 17.47 -32.06 35.29
CA MET A 1 17.11 -30.80 34.63
C MET A 1 17.39 -30.99 33.16
N VAL A 2 16.35 -31.21 32.35
CA VAL A 2 16.51 -31.40 30.89
C VAL A 2 16.69 -30.00 30.30
N ALA A 3 17.85 -29.74 29.71
CA ALA A 3 18.07 -28.54 28.93
C ALA A 3 17.04 -28.56 27.79
N SER A 4 16.10 -27.62 27.79
CA SER A 4 15.27 -27.40 26.60
C SER A 4 16.18 -26.76 25.57
N ASP A 5 16.68 -27.56 24.65
CA ASP A 5 17.36 -27.06 23.45
C ASP A 5 16.35 -26.25 22.65
N THR A 6 16.35 -24.94 22.87
CA THR A 6 15.60 -24.00 22.06
C THR A 6 16.22 -24.00 20.67
N ILE A 7 15.53 -24.65 19.73
CA ILE A 7 15.85 -24.58 18.31
C ILE A 7 15.57 -23.13 17.86
N VAL A 8 16.64 -22.35 17.67
CA VAL A 8 16.55 -20.99 17.12
C VAL A 8 16.62 -21.10 15.60
N LEU A 9 15.61 -20.57 14.91
CA LEU A 9 15.61 -20.53 13.45
C LEU A 9 16.64 -19.50 12.97
N PRO A 10 17.51 -19.84 11.99
CA PRO A 10 18.44 -18.87 11.41
C PRO A 10 17.71 -17.66 10.84
N LEU A 11 18.30 -16.48 10.99
CA LEU A 11 17.68 -15.23 10.57
C LEU A 11 17.49 -15.19 9.05
N GLU A 12 18.46 -15.69 8.30
CA GLU A 12 18.47 -15.75 6.85
C GLU A 12 17.29 -16.59 6.33
N LEU A 13 16.96 -17.66 7.03
CA LEU A 13 15.82 -18.52 6.67
C LEU A 13 14.49 -17.83 6.94
N LEU A 14 14.38 -17.07 8.05
CA LEU A 14 13.19 -16.26 8.33
C LEU A 14 12.99 -15.17 7.27
N GLU A 15 14.08 -14.53 6.85
CA GLU A 15 14.05 -13.50 5.81
C GLU A 15 13.55 -14.09 4.48
N GLU A 16 14.07 -15.25 4.06
CA GLU A 16 13.62 -15.93 2.85
C GLU A 16 12.14 -16.34 2.92
N ILE A 17 11.68 -16.84 4.08
CA ILE A 17 10.27 -17.17 4.29
C ILE A 17 9.40 -15.93 4.12
N PHE A 18 9.81 -14.78 4.65
CA PHE A 18 9.04 -13.54 4.51
C PHE A 18 9.03 -13.04 3.07
N ASP A 19 10.16 -13.08 2.37
CA ASP A 19 10.25 -12.66 0.98
C ASP A 19 9.34 -13.53 0.10
N ILE A 20 9.37 -14.85 0.26
CA ILE A 20 8.47 -15.78 -0.45
C ILE A 20 7.01 -15.50 -0.08
N THR A 21 6.70 -15.44 1.21
CA THR A 21 5.33 -15.21 1.70
C THR A 21 4.75 -13.90 1.18
N ALA A 22 5.59 -12.86 1.12
CA ALA A 22 5.21 -11.55 0.65
C ALA A 22 5.03 -11.46 -0.86
N SER A 23 5.76 -12.26 -1.63
CA SER A 23 5.57 -12.37 -3.08
C SER A 23 4.25 -13.05 -3.46
N LEU A 24 3.69 -13.90 -2.58
CA LEU A 24 2.51 -14.70 -2.86
C LEU A 24 1.20 -13.96 -2.57
N SER A 25 1.12 -13.19 -1.48
CA SER A 25 -0.09 -12.46 -1.08
C SER A 25 0.19 -11.40 -0.01
N THR A 26 -0.64 -10.35 0.01
CA THR A 26 -0.62 -9.31 1.05
C THR A 26 -1.21 -9.79 2.38
N GLN A 27 -2.13 -10.76 2.37
CA GLN A 27 -2.86 -11.19 3.58
C GLN A 27 -1.94 -11.85 4.62
N PRO A 28 -1.05 -12.80 4.28
CA PRO A 28 -0.05 -13.31 5.21
C PRO A 28 0.88 -12.22 5.76
N CYS A 29 1.26 -11.23 4.94
CA CYS A 29 2.07 -10.10 5.39
C CYS A 29 1.39 -9.26 6.46
N LEU A 30 0.09 -9.01 6.33
CA LEU A 30 -0.68 -8.29 7.34
C LEU A 30 -0.73 -9.06 8.67
N ILE A 31 -0.85 -10.40 8.62
CA ILE A 31 -0.81 -11.24 9.82
C ILE A 31 0.58 -11.17 10.47
N LEU A 32 1.63 -11.27 9.65
CA LEU A 32 3.02 -11.18 10.08
C LEU A 32 3.35 -9.84 10.76
N CYS A 33 2.76 -8.74 10.30
CA CYS A 33 2.86 -7.43 10.96
C CYS A 33 2.35 -7.41 12.41
N LEU A 34 1.42 -8.30 12.77
CA LEU A 34 0.87 -8.37 14.14
C LEU A 34 1.81 -9.09 15.11
N VAL A 35 2.77 -9.86 14.60
CA VAL A 35 3.66 -10.70 15.43
C VAL A 35 4.77 -9.88 16.06
N SER A 36 5.44 -9.02 15.29
CA SER A 36 6.49 -8.15 15.83
C SER A 36 6.77 -6.93 14.96
N SER A 37 7.33 -5.89 15.59
CA SER A 37 7.77 -4.67 14.91
C SER A 37 8.96 -4.90 13.96
N TRP A 38 9.77 -5.93 14.19
CA TRP A 38 10.86 -6.33 13.29
C TRP A 38 10.31 -6.89 11.98
N VAL A 39 9.34 -7.81 12.07
CA VAL A 39 8.67 -8.38 10.90
C VAL A 39 7.96 -7.30 10.10
N HIS A 40 7.25 -6.39 10.78
CA HIS A 40 6.61 -5.24 10.15
C HIS A 40 7.57 -4.43 9.27
N ARG A 41 8.79 -4.13 9.74
CA ARG A 41 9.80 -3.40 8.94
C ARG A 41 10.24 -4.15 7.68
N ARG A 42 10.23 -5.48 7.71
CA ARG A 42 10.62 -6.34 6.58
C ARG A 42 9.52 -6.48 5.54
N VAL A 43 8.26 -6.55 5.96
CA VAL A 43 7.12 -6.77 5.05
C VAL A 43 6.52 -5.47 4.49
N ILE A 44 6.74 -4.31 5.13
CA ILE A 44 6.30 -2.99 4.62
C ILE A 44 6.63 -2.78 3.14
N PRO A 45 7.86 -3.03 2.65
CA PRO A 45 8.21 -2.82 1.26
C PRO A 45 7.31 -3.59 0.28
N TYR A 46 6.87 -4.78 0.67
CA TYR A 46 5.99 -5.62 -0.13
C TYR A 46 4.52 -5.18 -0.02
N LEU A 47 4.06 -4.86 1.19
CA LEU A 47 2.70 -4.36 1.41
C LEU A 47 2.44 -3.03 0.70
N MET A 48 3.48 -2.21 0.58
CA MET A 48 3.39 -0.89 -0.03
C MET A 48 3.80 -0.89 -1.51
N SER A 49 4.27 -2.01 -2.08
CA SER A 49 4.78 -2.01 -3.46
C SER A 49 3.69 -1.68 -4.47
N GLN A 50 2.48 -2.19 -4.24
CA GLN A 50 1.31 -1.95 -5.07
C GLN A 50 0.16 -1.41 -4.21
N ILE A 51 -0.33 -0.23 -4.56
CA ILE A 51 -1.46 0.43 -3.90
C ILE A 51 -2.59 0.60 -4.90
N VAL A 52 -3.77 0.10 -4.55
CA VAL A 52 -5.00 0.25 -5.33
C VAL A 52 -6.00 1.06 -4.53
N LEU A 53 -6.29 2.27 -4.99
CA LEU A 53 -7.29 3.15 -4.41
C LEU A 53 -8.51 3.17 -5.34
N ALA A 54 -9.52 2.36 -5.00
CA ALA A 54 -10.71 2.18 -5.84
C ALA A 54 -11.79 3.25 -5.63
N SER A 55 -11.57 4.21 -4.73
CA SER A 55 -12.55 5.27 -4.45
C SER A 55 -11.89 6.56 -4.00
N PHE A 56 -12.61 7.66 -4.18
CA PHE A 56 -12.23 8.96 -3.62
C PHE A 56 -11.99 8.89 -2.10
N THR A 57 -12.87 8.19 -1.36
CA THR A 57 -12.75 8.06 0.11
C THR A 57 -11.49 7.32 0.54
N ALA A 58 -11.10 6.25 -0.18
CA ALA A 58 -9.86 5.55 0.06
C ALA A 58 -8.65 6.44 -0.25
N THR A 59 -8.75 7.24 -1.31
CA THR A 59 -7.71 8.15 -1.75
C THR A 59 -7.47 9.30 -0.76
N ASP A 60 -8.54 9.91 -0.26
CA ASP A 60 -8.47 10.96 0.76
C ASP A 60 -7.90 10.41 2.08
N SER A 61 -8.36 9.23 2.53
CA SER A 61 -7.81 8.58 3.72
C SER A 61 -6.32 8.30 3.57
N PHE A 62 -5.91 7.76 2.42
CA PHE A 62 -4.52 7.50 2.10
C PHE A 62 -3.69 8.79 2.09
N TYR A 63 -4.17 9.84 1.44
CA TYR A 63 -3.52 11.15 1.46
C TYR A 63 -3.34 11.69 2.88
N ASN A 64 -4.37 11.62 3.72
CA ASN A 64 -4.28 12.04 5.11
C ASN A 64 -3.27 11.22 5.92
N GLN A 65 -3.14 9.92 5.62
CA GLN A 65 -2.11 9.07 6.20
C GLN A 65 -0.69 9.41 5.72
N LEU A 66 -0.54 9.78 4.45
CA LEU A 66 0.74 10.19 3.86
C LEU A 66 1.25 11.52 4.44
N PHE A 67 0.36 12.51 4.57
CA PHE A 67 0.75 13.91 4.79
C PHE A 67 0.39 14.46 6.17
N TYR A 68 -0.76 14.08 6.76
CA TYR A 68 -1.25 14.70 8.00
C TYR A 68 -0.80 13.98 9.28
N THR A 69 -0.55 12.68 9.25
CA THR A 69 -0.19 11.92 10.48
C THR A 69 1.29 12.01 10.87
N ARG A 70 2.09 12.83 10.18
CA ARG A 70 3.55 12.90 10.36
C ARG A 70 3.99 13.72 11.58
N ARG A 71 3.77 13.17 12.78
CA ARG A 71 4.89 13.03 13.73
C ARG A 71 5.58 11.71 13.39
N ARG A 72 6.41 11.70 12.35
CA ARG A 72 7.21 10.51 12.04
C ARG A 72 8.11 10.24 13.24
N VAL A 73 7.79 9.21 14.01
CA VAL A 73 8.67 8.67 15.03
C VAL A 73 9.94 8.25 14.28
N GLY A 74 11.06 8.91 14.57
CA GLY A 74 12.22 9.08 13.67
C GLY A 74 13.01 7.83 13.24
N ASN A 75 12.46 6.61 13.38
CA ASN A 75 13.14 5.35 13.07
C ASN A 75 12.31 4.38 12.20
N LEU A 76 11.14 4.79 11.71
CA LEU A 76 10.34 3.96 10.79
C LEU A 76 10.66 4.36 9.35
N VAL A 77 10.96 3.36 8.51
CA VAL A 77 11.15 3.54 7.07
C VAL A 77 9.87 4.16 6.51
N ASP A 78 10.02 5.22 5.72
CA ASP A 78 8.90 5.94 5.14
C ASP A 78 8.14 5.03 4.16
N PRO A 79 6.91 4.58 4.46
CA PRO A 79 6.20 3.60 3.64
C PRO A 79 5.99 4.10 2.21
N VAL A 80 5.94 5.42 2.04
CA VAL A 80 5.77 6.10 0.75
C VAL A 80 6.92 5.83 -0.22
N LEU A 81 8.13 5.60 0.31
CA LEU A 81 9.28 5.28 -0.52
C LEU A 81 9.21 3.87 -1.11
N HIS A 82 8.30 3.02 -0.64
CA HIS A 82 8.16 1.66 -1.16
C HIS A 82 7.11 1.54 -2.25
N ILE A 83 6.32 2.59 -2.49
CA ILE A 83 5.28 2.60 -3.52
C ILE A 83 5.91 2.61 -4.90
N ARG A 84 5.63 1.56 -5.68
CA ARG A 84 6.11 1.39 -7.06
C ARG A 84 4.97 1.40 -8.06
N ASP A 85 3.84 0.79 -7.71
CA ASP A 85 2.69 0.66 -8.57
C ASP A 85 1.48 1.29 -7.88
N LEU A 86 0.87 2.29 -8.51
CA LEU A 86 -0.23 3.05 -7.93
C LEU A 86 -1.43 3.08 -8.88
N TRP A 87 -2.59 2.70 -8.38
CA TRP A 87 -3.86 2.73 -9.11
C TRP A 87 -4.80 3.69 -8.40
N LEU A 88 -5.31 4.69 -9.13
CA LEU A 88 -6.10 5.81 -8.61
C LEU A 88 -7.38 5.98 -9.43
N PRO A 89 -8.46 6.56 -8.85
CA PRO A 89 -9.60 6.99 -9.65
C PRO A 89 -9.28 8.29 -10.41
N ASP A 90 -9.95 8.52 -11.54
CA ASP A 90 -9.78 9.72 -12.37
C ASP A 90 -10.24 11.02 -11.69
N ASP A 91 -11.20 10.93 -10.78
CA ASP A 91 -11.79 12.03 -10.04
C ASP A 91 -10.93 12.51 -8.85
N CYS A 92 -9.68 12.08 -8.75
CA CYS A 92 -8.80 12.43 -7.63
C CYS A 92 -8.19 13.84 -7.75
N PRO A 93 -8.60 14.83 -6.92
CA PRO A 93 -8.01 16.17 -6.94
C PRO A 93 -6.60 16.23 -6.33
N LEU A 94 -6.15 15.15 -5.67
CA LEU A 94 -4.90 15.06 -4.92
C LEU A 94 -3.78 14.35 -5.70
N LEU A 95 -4.04 13.99 -6.95
CA LEU A 95 -3.23 13.12 -7.79
C LEU A 95 -1.80 13.66 -7.97
N SER A 96 -1.64 14.97 -8.18
CA SER A 96 -0.34 15.63 -8.28
C SER A 96 0.50 15.52 -7.00
N ASN A 97 -0.11 15.74 -5.83
CA ASN A 97 0.58 15.64 -4.55
C ASN A 97 1.00 14.21 -4.24
N ILE A 98 0.15 13.23 -4.53
CA ILE A 98 0.45 11.81 -4.32
C ILE A 98 1.64 11.39 -5.19
N PHE A 99 1.67 11.77 -6.47
CA PHE A 99 2.81 11.49 -7.34
C PHE A 99 4.11 12.15 -6.88
N LEU A 100 4.06 13.39 -6.41
CA LEU A 100 5.25 14.07 -5.88
C LEU A 100 5.80 13.40 -4.60
N ALA A 101 4.93 12.79 -3.79
CA ALA A 101 5.35 12.07 -2.60
C ALA A 101 5.92 10.67 -2.92
N CYS A 102 5.37 9.98 -3.92
CA CYS A 102 5.78 8.63 -4.32
C CYS A 102 7.03 8.66 -5.21
N ARG A 103 8.19 8.96 -4.64
CA ARG A 103 9.46 9.13 -5.39
C ARG A 103 9.95 7.90 -6.15
N ASN A 104 9.50 6.71 -5.76
CA ASN A 104 9.92 5.43 -6.37
C ASN A 104 8.84 4.82 -7.28
N LEU A 105 7.84 5.62 -7.67
CA LEU A 105 6.77 5.20 -8.56
C LEU A 105 7.32 4.80 -9.93
N ARG A 106 6.97 3.59 -10.37
CA ARG A 106 7.34 3.00 -11.67
C ARG A 106 6.14 2.94 -12.61
N CYS A 107 5.00 2.52 -12.08
CA CYS A 107 3.76 2.41 -12.84
C CYS A 107 2.65 3.20 -12.13
N ALA A 108 1.87 3.93 -12.91
CA ALA A 108 0.65 4.57 -12.44
C ALA A 108 -0.49 4.21 -13.39
N ALA A 109 -1.61 3.78 -12.84
CA ALA A 109 -2.85 3.57 -13.56
C ALA A 109 -3.91 4.52 -13.00
N ILE A 110 -4.70 5.11 -13.90
CA ILE A 110 -5.84 5.94 -13.54
C ILE A 110 -7.07 5.21 -14.09
N ASP A 111 -7.97 4.83 -13.19
CA ASP A 111 -9.27 4.28 -13.54
C ASP A 111 -10.14 5.42 -14.05
N ILE A 112 -10.26 5.49 -15.38
CA ILE A 112 -11.12 6.45 -16.04
C ILE A 112 -12.52 5.85 -16.01
N GLN A 113 -13.34 6.27 -15.06
CA GLN A 113 -14.76 6.00 -15.10
C GLN A 113 -15.36 6.91 -16.17
N THR A 114 -15.17 6.51 -17.44
CA THR A 114 -15.77 7.15 -18.60
C THR A 114 -17.23 7.43 -18.29
N LEU A 115 -17.58 8.72 -18.25
CA LEU A 115 -18.88 9.39 -18.40
C LEU A 115 -20.06 8.55 -18.98
N GLU A 116 -20.39 7.40 -18.41
CA GLU A 116 -21.52 6.56 -18.85
C GLU A 116 -22.89 7.14 -18.41
N GLY A 117 -22.91 8.35 -17.83
CA GLY A 117 -24.13 8.98 -17.30
C GLY A 117 -24.62 10.25 -18.01
N MET A 118 -23.93 10.78 -19.04
CA MET A 118 -24.31 12.08 -19.62
C MET A 118 -25.16 12.03 -20.91
N ASP A 119 -25.43 10.86 -21.48
CA ASP A 119 -26.23 10.73 -22.72
C ASP A 119 -27.66 10.18 -22.48
N ALA A 120 -28.32 10.58 -21.40
CA ALA A 120 -29.74 10.27 -21.15
C ALA A 120 -30.63 11.52 -21.00
N GLU A 121 -30.26 12.66 -21.58
CA GLU A 121 -31.27 13.67 -21.94
C GLU A 121 -31.88 13.30 -23.30
N LYS A 122 -33.00 12.57 -23.26
CA LYS A 122 -33.86 12.46 -24.45
C LYS A 122 -34.39 13.86 -24.81
N PRO A 123 -34.30 14.31 -26.06
CA PRO A 123 -34.93 15.54 -26.50
C PRO A 123 -36.46 15.38 -26.45
N GLY A 124 -37.13 16.43 -26.01
CA GLY A 124 -38.55 16.40 -25.65
C GLY A 124 -39.49 16.08 -26.81
N ASP A 125 -40.58 15.38 -26.47
CA ASP A 125 -41.79 15.35 -27.26
C ASP A 125 -42.64 16.57 -26.88
N ARG A 126 -42.80 17.49 -27.85
CA ARG A 126 -43.84 18.52 -27.89
C ARG A 126 -45.04 18.00 -28.64
#